data_AF-A0A8W8NEZ1-F1
#
_entry.id   AF-A0A8W8NEZ1-F1
#
_cell.length_a   1.000
_cell.length_b   1.000
_cell.length_c   1.000
_cell.angle_alpha   90.00
_cell.angle_beta   90.00
_cell.angle_gamma   90.00
#
_symmetry.space_group_name_H-M   'P 1'
#
loop_
_entity.id
_entity.type
_entity.pdbx_description
1 polymer ?
#
loop_
_entity_poly.entity_id
_entity_poly.type
_entity_poly.pdbx_seq_one_letter_code
_entity_poly.pdbx_strand_id
1 'polypeptide(L)'
;MGLCAEMLQTFYNDAYRRKEVLDITVEDPSENFQRVRDFVDVKNCQGLSSFQPSKLLKGFSEEMQKEAREKFKLNRATDMSDKEQYKSYRLDMKKRLNAPFQKNGRDFDKLKNVLRPDEFSATLSSITEDQRHQYLESTFQENVETYRKVIDRLATH
;
A
#
# COMPACT_ATOMS: atom_id res chain seq x y z
N MET A 1 -23.45 -8.72 5.44
CA MET A 1 -21.99 -8.52 5.35
C MET A 1 -21.34 -9.40 6.41
N GLY A 2 -20.02 -9.42 6.57
CA GLY A 2 -19.41 -10.11 7.74
C GLY A 2 -19.48 -9.22 8.99
N LEU A 3 -19.56 -9.79 10.19
CA LEU A 3 -19.71 -9.04 11.45
C LEU A 3 -18.66 -7.95 11.64
N CYS A 4 -17.39 -8.24 11.34
CA CYS A 4 -16.31 -7.25 11.45
C CYS A 4 -16.50 -6.08 10.47
N ALA A 5 -16.98 -6.34 9.26
CA ALA A 5 -17.26 -5.30 8.27
C ALA A 5 -18.47 -4.44 8.69
N GLU A 6 -19.50 -5.05 9.29
CA GLU A 6 -20.67 -4.32 9.81
C GLU A 6 -20.31 -3.46 11.02
N MET A 7 -19.45 -3.98 11.90
CA MET A 7 -18.92 -3.21 13.02
C MET A 7 -18.09 -2.01 12.53
N LEU A 8 -17.19 -2.24 11.55
CA LEU A 8 -16.37 -1.18 10.97
C LEU A 8 -17.22 -0.13 10.26
N GLN A 9 -18.22 -0.54 9.47
CA GLN A 9 -19.13 0.38 8.80
C GLN A 9 -19.96 1.19 9.82
N THR A 10 -20.38 0.56 10.92
CA THR A 10 -21.10 1.26 12.01
C THR A 10 -20.21 2.34 12.63
N PHE A 11 -18.95 2.01 12.93
CA PHE A 11 -17.97 2.97 13.43
C PHE A 11 -17.73 4.12 12.44
N TYR A 12 -17.57 3.80 11.15
CA TYR A 12 -17.44 4.80 10.09
C TYR A 12 -18.65 5.74 10.02
N ASN A 13 -19.87 5.20 10.08
CA ASN A 13 -21.08 6.02 10.04
C ASN A 13 -21.16 7.03 11.19
N ASP A 14 -20.62 6.70 12.36
CA ASP A 14 -20.49 7.64 13.48
C ASP A 14 -19.38 8.67 13.20
N ALA A 15 -18.18 8.19 12.88
CA ALA A 15 -17.01 9.04 12.63
C ALA A 15 -17.23 10.06 11.50
N TYR A 16 -17.93 9.68 10.42
CA TYR A 16 -18.20 10.56 9.27
C TYR A 16 -19.09 11.75 9.65
N ARG A 17 -19.96 11.62 10.66
CA ARG A 17 -20.85 12.69 11.12
C ARG A 17 -20.14 13.72 12.00
N ARG A 18 -19.00 13.35 12.57
CA ARG A 18 -18.24 14.16 13.51
C ARG A 18 -17.33 15.11 12.75
N LYS A 19 -17.60 16.41 12.84
CA LYS A 19 -16.85 17.45 12.10
C LYS A 19 -15.42 17.61 12.60
N GLU A 20 -15.20 17.28 13.87
CA GLU A 20 -13.90 17.29 14.53
C GLU A 20 -12.99 16.14 14.09
N VAL A 21 -13.55 15.09 13.46
CA VAL A 21 -12.75 13.98 12.91
C VAL A 21 -12.18 14.40 11.56
N LEU A 22 -10.85 14.47 11.49
CA LEU A 22 -10.09 14.82 10.29
C LEU A 22 -9.92 13.59 9.38
N ASP A 23 -9.44 12.50 9.95
CA ASP A 23 -9.16 11.25 9.25
C ASP A 23 -9.26 10.04 10.18
N ILE A 24 -9.46 8.87 9.59
CA ILE A 24 -9.54 7.58 10.30
C ILE A 24 -8.27 6.77 10.01
N THR A 25 -7.49 6.51 11.06
CA THR A 25 -6.26 5.71 11.01
C THR A 25 -6.36 4.50 11.93
N VAL A 26 -5.51 3.51 11.68
CA VAL A 26 -5.40 2.31 12.51
C VAL A 26 -3.93 2.07 12.78
N GLU A 27 -3.60 1.87 14.05
CA GLU A 27 -2.25 1.53 14.49
C GLU A 27 -1.97 0.06 14.18
N ASP A 28 -0.86 -0.19 13.46
CA ASP A 28 -0.34 -1.52 13.11
C ASP A 28 -1.41 -2.55 12.71
N PRO A 29 -2.17 -2.32 11.61
CA PRO A 29 -3.27 -3.19 11.23
C PRO A 29 -2.75 -4.57 10.79
N SER A 30 -3.33 -5.63 11.37
CA SER A 30 -3.11 -7.00 10.86
C SER A 30 -3.60 -7.13 9.41
N GLU A 31 -3.01 -8.04 8.63
CA GLU A 31 -3.41 -8.28 7.23
C GLU A 31 -4.90 -8.59 7.08
N ASN A 32 -5.47 -9.37 8.01
CA ASN A 32 -6.89 -9.71 7.98
C ASN A 32 -7.77 -8.49 8.22
N PHE A 33 -7.39 -7.61 9.15
CA PHE A 33 -8.09 -6.35 9.37
C PHE A 33 -7.96 -5.42 8.16
N GLN A 34 -6.77 -5.35 7.56
CA GLN A 34 -6.52 -4.55 6.36
C GLN A 34 -7.42 -5.00 5.20
N ARG A 35 -7.59 -6.30 4.97
CA ARG A 35 -8.55 -6.83 3.97
C ARG A 35 -10.00 -6.45 4.25
N VAL A 36 -10.41 -6.41 5.52
CA VAL A 36 -11.77 -5.96 5.89
C VAL A 36 -11.91 -4.47 5.62
N ARG A 37 -10.91 -3.68 6.01
CA ARG A 37 -10.85 -2.24 5.77
C ARG A 37 -10.92 -1.92 4.27
N ASP A 38 -10.07 -2.54 3.46
CA ASP A 38 -10.05 -2.35 2.00
C ASP A 38 -11.41 -2.66 1.38
N PHE A 39 -12.05 -3.76 1.80
CA PHE A 39 -13.39 -4.10 1.33
C PHE A 39 -14.44 -3.02 1.68
N VAL A 40 -14.45 -2.54 2.93
CA VAL A 40 -15.41 -1.52 3.37
C VAL A 40 -15.13 -0.16 2.71
N ASP A 41 -13.87 0.25 2.64
CA ASP A 41 -13.44 1.50 2.04
C ASP A 41 -13.77 1.53 0.54
N VAL A 42 -13.47 0.45 -0.20
CA VAL A 42 -13.82 0.34 -1.62
C VAL A 42 -15.34 0.33 -1.81
N LYS A 43 -16.09 -0.43 -1.01
CA LYS A 43 -17.56 -0.47 -1.09
C LYS A 43 -18.19 0.92 -0.91
N ASN A 44 -17.67 1.71 0.03
CA ASN A 44 -18.12 3.09 0.22
C ASN A 44 -17.72 3.98 -0.98
N CYS A 45 -16.51 3.82 -1.51
CA CYS A 45 -16.02 4.59 -2.65
C CYS A 45 -16.73 4.27 -3.99
N GLN A 46 -17.32 3.08 -4.15
CA GLN A 46 -18.02 2.69 -5.38
C GLN A 46 -19.15 3.65 -5.79
N GLY A 47 -19.80 4.29 -4.82
CA GLY A 47 -20.88 5.26 -5.08
C GLY A 47 -20.40 6.67 -5.45
N LEU A 48 -19.09 6.93 -5.43
CA LEU A 48 -18.53 8.26 -5.67
C LEU A 48 -18.45 8.59 -7.16
N SER A 49 -18.65 9.87 -7.47
CA SER A 49 -18.61 10.35 -8.85
C SER A 49 -17.20 10.28 -9.46
N SER A 50 -16.17 10.46 -8.63
CA SER A 50 -14.77 10.35 -9.00
C SER A 50 -14.32 8.92 -9.27
N PHE A 51 -15.03 7.91 -8.74
CA PHE A 51 -14.69 6.48 -8.86
C PHE A 51 -15.52 5.76 -9.93
N GLN A 52 -16.18 6.49 -10.82
CA GLN A 52 -16.89 5.88 -11.96
C GLN A 52 -15.90 5.16 -12.90
N PRO A 53 -16.31 4.07 -13.57
CA PRO A 53 -15.41 3.28 -14.42
C PRO A 53 -14.64 4.11 -15.47
N SER A 54 -15.30 5.11 -16.07
CA SER A 54 -14.69 6.01 -17.05
C SER A 54 -13.56 6.89 -16.49
N LYS A 55 -13.57 7.17 -15.19
CA LYS A 55 -12.51 7.89 -14.47
C LYS A 55 -11.43 6.95 -13.96
N LEU A 56 -11.81 5.76 -13.49
CA LEU A 56 -10.85 4.72 -13.05
C LEU A 56 -9.90 4.28 -14.17
N LEU A 57 -10.39 4.16 -15.40
CA LEU A 57 -9.56 3.84 -16.57
C LEU A 57 -8.46 4.86 -16.85
N LYS A 58 -8.61 6.10 -16.37
CA LYS A 58 -7.61 7.18 -16.51
C LYS A 58 -6.56 7.16 -15.40
N GLY A 59 -6.64 6.19 -14.49
CA GLY A 59 -5.79 6.09 -13.32
C GLY A 59 -6.28 6.94 -12.14
N PHE A 60 -5.48 6.95 -11.08
CA PHE A 60 -5.77 7.71 -9.87
C PHE A 60 -5.71 9.22 -10.12
N SER A 61 -6.71 9.95 -9.61
CA SER A 61 -6.79 11.41 -9.75
C SER A 61 -6.91 12.12 -8.40
N GLU A 62 -6.54 13.40 -8.36
CA GLU A 62 -6.71 14.23 -7.15
C GLU A 62 -8.19 14.39 -6.75
N GLU A 63 -9.10 14.35 -7.73
CA GLU A 63 -10.54 14.35 -7.46
C GLU A 63 -10.97 13.13 -6.64
N MET A 64 -10.43 11.94 -6.94
CA MET A 64 -10.69 10.72 -6.17
C MET A 64 -10.23 10.87 -4.73
N GLN A 65 -9.02 11.41 -4.53
CA GLN A 65 -8.48 11.66 -3.21
C GLN A 65 -9.33 12.64 -2.41
N LYS A 66 -9.72 13.75 -3.05
CA LYS A 66 -10.51 14.81 -2.42
C LYS A 66 -11.89 14.30 -2.02
N GLU A 67 -12.61 13.67 -2.94
CA GLU A 67 -13.97 13.17 -2.68
C GLU A 67 -13.97 12.09 -1.58
N ALA A 68 -13.01 11.16 -1.60
CA ALA A 68 -12.86 10.13 -0.58
C ALA A 68 -12.51 10.71 0.81
N ARG A 69 -11.63 11.72 0.87
CA ARG A 69 -11.28 12.41 2.13
C ARG A 69 -12.47 13.16 2.70
N GLU A 70 -13.19 13.92 1.87
CA GLU A 70 -14.30 14.75 2.30
C GLU A 70 -15.49 13.90 2.79
N LYS A 71 -15.84 12.84 2.07
CA LYS A 71 -17.01 12.01 2.39
C LYS A 71 -16.74 10.90 3.39
N PHE A 72 -15.55 10.30 3.34
CA PHE A 72 -15.24 9.09 4.09
C PHE A 72 -14.03 9.21 5.00
N LYS A 73 -13.49 10.44 5.19
CA LYS A 73 -12.37 10.69 6.11
C LYS A 73 -11.16 9.79 5.80
N LEU A 74 -11.04 9.35 4.56
CA LEU A 74 -9.94 8.52 4.08
C LEU A 74 -8.74 9.43 3.83
N ASN A 75 -7.67 9.21 4.59
CA ASN A 75 -6.40 9.85 4.29
C ASN A 75 -5.69 9.06 3.17
N ARG A 76 -4.77 9.74 2.48
CA ARG A 76 -3.67 8.99 1.88
C ARG A 76 -2.82 8.51 3.04
N ALA A 77 -2.22 7.33 2.90
CA ALA A 77 -1.13 6.88 3.79
C ALA A 77 0.07 7.85 3.85
N THR A 78 0.03 8.96 3.10
CA THR A 78 1.00 10.04 3.18
C THR A 78 0.33 11.38 2.93
N ASP A 79 0.47 12.30 3.88
CA ASP A 79 0.26 13.72 3.64
C ASP A 79 1.36 14.20 2.66
N MET A 80 0.98 14.66 1.47
CA MET A 80 1.92 15.26 0.51
C MET A 80 2.10 16.76 0.71
N SER A 81 1.28 17.39 1.56
CA SER A 81 1.38 18.83 1.83
C SER A 81 2.54 19.15 2.77
N ASP A 82 2.88 18.22 3.66
CA ASP A 82 4.08 18.26 4.48
C ASP A 82 5.26 17.62 3.72
N LYS A 83 6.15 18.47 3.20
CA LYS A 83 7.33 18.07 2.44
C LYS A 83 8.28 17.18 3.26
N GLU A 84 8.34 17.34 4.59
CA GLU A 84 9.21 16.52 5.43
C GLU A 84 8.58 15.16 5.74
N GLN A 85 7.26 15.07 6.00
CA GLN A 85 6.58 13.77 6.11
C GLN A 85 6.59 13.00 4.79
N TYR A 86 6.39 13.67 3.66
CA TYR A 86 6.47 13.02 2.35
C TYR A 86 7.89 12.52 2.08
N LYS A 87 8.92 13.28 2.44
CA LYS A 87 10.32 12.89 2.30
C LYS A 87 10.68 11.73 3.23
N SER A 88 10.24 11.74 4.49
CA SER A 88 10.48 10.65 5.44
C SER A 88 9.78 9.37 5.00
N TYR A 89 8.51 9.46 4.57
CA TYR A 89 7.77 8.33 4.00
C TYR A 89 8.41 7.81 2.72
N ARG A 90 8.82 8.68 1.79
CA ARG A 90 9.52 8.27 0.57
C ARG A 90 10.85 7.58 0.89
N LEU A 91 11.58 8.05 1.89
CA LEU A 91 12.82 7.43 2.35
C LEU A 91 12.55 6.08 3.02
N ASP A 92 11.50 5.96 3.83
CA ASP A 92 11.10 4.70 4.47
C ASP A 92 10.62 3.67 3.45
N MET A 93 9.78 4.09 2.49
CA MET A 93 9.39 3.31 1.31
C MET A 93 10.62 2.79 0.55
N LYS A 94 11.59 3.67 0.24
CA LYS A 94 12.85 3.28 -0.40
C LYS A 94 13.65 2.32 0.46
N LYS A 95 13.68 2.53 1.78
CA LYS A 95 14.41 1.68 2.73
C LYS A 95 13.77 0.30 2.87
N ARG A 96 12.43 0.20 2.86
CA ARG A 96 11.66 -1.06 2.86
C ARG A 96 11.76 -1.79 1.53
N LEU A 97 11.66 -1.08 0.41
CA LEU A 97 11.93 -1.64 -0.92
C LEU A 97 13.37 -2.15 -1.04
N ASN A 98 14.33 -1.47 -0.39
CA ASN A 98 15.73 -1.91 -0.32
C ASN A 98 16.02 -2.92 0.81
N ALA A 99 15.11 -3.13 1.77
CA ALA A 99 15.36 -3.96 2.96
C ALA A 99 15.62 -5.45 2.65
N PRO A 100 14.97 -6.09 1.65
CA PRO A 100 15.31 -7.44 1.20
C PRO A 100 16.76 -7.52 0.68
N PHE A 101 17.22 -6.46 0.01
CA PHE A 101 18.58 -6.34 -0.51
C PHE A 101 19.62 -6.03 0.59
N GLN A 102 19.19 -5.47 1.73
CA GLN A 102 20.03 -5.24 2.90
C GLN A 102 20.06 -6.42 3.89
N LYS A 103 19.03 -7.27 3.96
CA LYS A 103 19.01 -8.46 4.83
C LYS A 103 19.88 -9.60 4.32
N ASN A 104 20.17 -9.64 3.03
CA ASN A 104 21.28 -10.42 2.48
C ASN A 104 22.66 -9.84 2.90
N GLY A 105 22.68 -8.63 3.47
CA GLY A 105 23.86 -7.85 3.87
C GLY A 105 24.85 -8.59 4.78
N ARG A 106 24.39 -9.43 5.70
CA ARG A 106 25.31 -10.21 6.57
C ARG A 106 26.03 -11.32 5.83
N ASP A 107 25.45 -11.83 4.75
CA ASP A 107 26.12 -12.77 3.86
C ASP A 107 26.97 -12.02 2.82
N PHE A 108 26.58 -10.79 2.42
CA PHE A 108 27.40 -9.85 1.63
C PHE A 108 28.65 -9.36 2.38
N ASP A 109 28.58 -9.10 3.68
CA ASP A 109 29.74 -8.66 4.49
C ASP A 109 30.74 -9.81 4.70
N LYS A 110 30.27 -11.05 4.78
CA LYS A 110 31.15 -12.24 4.74
C LYS A 110 31.79 -12.39 3.37
N LEU A 111 31.02 -12.16 2.29
CA LEU A 111 31.51 -12.19 0.91
C LEU A 111 32.57 -11.12 0.64
N LYS A 112 32.40 -9.92 1.20
CA LYS A 112 33.35 -8.80 1.16
C LYS A 112 34.71 -9.12 1.80
N ASN A 113 34.73 -10.00 2.80
CA ASN A 113 35.96 -10.41 3.49
C ASN A 113 36.66 -11.62 2.83
N VAL A 114 36.00 -12.29 1.87
CA VAL A 114 36.50 -13.51 1.21
C VAL A 114 36.84 -13.26 -0.27
N LEU A 115 36.20 -12.29 -0.92
CA LEU A 115 36.41 -11.95 -2.33
C LEU A 115 37.36 -10.76 -2.50
N ARG A 116 38.12 -10.76 -3.60
CA ARG A 116 38.95 -9.61 -3.99
C ARG A 116 38.06 -8.45 -4.48
N PRO A 117 38.53 -7.19 -4.43
CA PRO A 117 37.73 -6.01 -4.79
C PRO A 117 37.07 -6.10 -6.18
N ASP A 118 37.75 -6.72 -7.14
CA ASP A 118 37.27 -6.89 -8.52
C ASP A 118 36.17 -7.97 -8.63
N GLU A 119 36.22 -9.01 -7.79
CA GLU A 119 35.23 -10.09 -7.72
C GLU A 119 33.98 -9.64 -6.96
N PHE A 120 34.14 -8.75 -5.98
CA PHE A 120 33.03 -8.14 -5.24
C PHE A 120 32.21 -7.17 -6.11
N SER A 121 32.88 -6.37 -6.94
CA SER A 121 32.26 -5.49 -7.93
C SER A 121 31.44 -6.27 -8.97
N ALA A 122 31.98 -7.40 -9.45
CA ALA A 122 31.28 -8.33 -10.35
C ALA A 122 30.07 -9.02 -9.69
N THR A 123 30.13 -9.26 -8.38
CA THR A 123 29.04 -9.88 -7.61
C THR A 123 27.88 -8.91 -7.34
N LEU A 124 28.19 -7.64 -7.08
CA LEU A 124 27.19 -6.56 -6.93
C LEU A 124 26.47 -6.23 -8.25
N SER A 125 27.16 -6.42 -9.37
CA SER A 125 26.56 -6.36 -10.71
C SER A 125 25.80 -7.65 -11.10
N SER A 126 25.77 -8.66 -10.23
CA SER A 126 25.07 -9.95 -10.45
C SER A 126 23.99 -10.29 -9.42
N ILE A 127 23.41 -9.29 -8.73
CA ILE A 127 21.93 -9.28 -8.68
C ILE A 127 21.52 -8.99 -10.10
N THR A 128 21.39 -10.05 -10.89
CA THR A 128 21.05 -9.93 -12.30
C THR A 128 19.74 -9.17 -12.40
N GLU A 129 19.58 -8.38 -13.47
CA GLU A 129 18.29 -7.74 -13.76
C GLU A 129 17.14 -8.74 -13.64
N ASP A 130 17.38 -10.01 -13.99
CA ASP A 130 16.48 -11.13 -13.84
C ASP A 130 16.04 -11.40 -12.39
N GLN A 131 16.92 -11.39 -11.40
CA GLN A 131 16.53 -11.57 -9.99
C GLN A 131 15.69 -10.39 -9.48
N ARG A 132 16.01 -9.17 -9.94
CA ARG A 132 15.22 -7.99 -9.63
C ARG A 132 13.84 -8.06 -10.31
N HIS A 133 13.79 -8.45 -11.57
CA HIS A 133 12.54 -8.65 -12.31
C HIS A 133 11.69 -9.75 -11.66
N GLN A 134 12.28 -10.85 -11.24
CA GLN A 134 11.58 -11.94 -10.55
C GLN A 134 10.99 -11.48 -9.21
N TYR A 135 11.73 -10.70 -8.43
CA TYR A 135 11.22 -10.13 -7.18
C TYR A 135 10.07 -9.14 -7.42
N LEU A 136 10.21 -8.24 -8.39
CA LEU A 136 9.17 -7.28 -8.76
C LEU A 136 7.92 -8.00 -9.26
N GLU A 137 8.08 -9.04 -10.07
CA GLU A 137 6.99 -9.86 -10.59
C GLU A 137 6.28 -10.61 -9.46
N SER A 138 7.02 -11.28 -8.56
CA SER A 138 6.41 -11.95 -7.39
C SER A 138 5.61 -10.97 -6.54
N THR A 139 6.20 -9.82 -6.23
CA THR A 139 5.54 -8.78 -5.44
C THR A 139 4.31 -8.22 -6.17
N PHE A 140 4.38 -8.05 -7.48
CA PHE A 140 3.26 -7.61 -8.29
C PHE A 140 2.12 -8.64 -8.27
N GLN A 141 2.43 -9.92 -8.48
CA GLN A 141 1.44 -11.00 -8.46
C GLN A 141 0.78 -11.15 -7.09
N GLU A 142 1.54 -11.05 -6.00
CA GLU A 142 1.01 -11.04 -4.62
C GLU A 142 0.03 -9.88 -4.38
N ASN A 143 0.37 -8.68 -4.88
CA ASN A 143 -0.53 -7.52 -4.80
C ASN A 143 -1.79 -7.72 -5.65
N VAL A 144 -1.66 -8.24 -6.87
CA VAL A 144 -2.79 -8.56 -7.75
C VAL A 144 -3.72 -9.56 -7.08
N GLU A 145 -3.17 -10.62 -6.47
CA GLU A 145 -3.96 -11.62 -5.75
C GLU A 145 -4.70 -11.00 -4.56
N THR A 146 -4.03 -10.12 -3.82
CA THR A 146 -4.63 -9.41 -2.69
C THR A 146 -5.80 -8.52 -3.12
N TYR A 147 -5.63 -7.73 -4.18
CA TYR A 147 -6.72 -6.92 -4.73
C TYR A 147 -7.84 -7.76 -5.32
N ARG A 148 -7.51 -8.87 -5.99
CA ARG A 148 -8.50 -9.79 -6.55
C ARG A 148 -9.42 -10.34 -5.47
N LYS A 149 -8.88 -10.73 -4.31
CA LYS A 149 -9.70 -11.19 -3.17
C LYS A 149 -10.72 -10.14 -2.71
N VAL A 150 -10.35 -8.86 -2.73
CA VAL A 150 -11.27 -7.76 -2.39
C VAL A 150 -12.33 -7.58 -3.47
N ILE A 151 -11.95 -7.60 -4.75
CA ILE A 151 -12.85 -7.47 -5.90
C ILE A 151 -13.85 -8.63 -5.96
N ASP A 152 -13.38 -9.87 -5.82
CA ASP A 152 -14.23 -11.07 -5.83
C ASP A 152 -15.26 -10.98 -4.71
N ARG A 153 -14.85 -10.53 -3.52
CA ARG A 153 -15.75 -10.30 -2.39
C ARG A 153 -16.79 -9.22 -2.67
N LEU A 154 -16.44 -8.13 -3.37
CA LEU A 154 -17.36 -7.08 -3.78
C LEU A 154 -18.38 -7.59 -4.82
N ALA A 155 -17.97 -8.47 -5.74
CA ALA A 155 -18.89 -9.04 -6.72
C ALA A 155 -19.97 -9.94 -6.08
N THR A 156 -19.70 -10.48 -4.89
CA THR A 156 -20.65 -11.33 -4.14
C THR A 156 -21.59 -10.57 -3.20
N HIS A 157 -21.45 -9.24 -3.02
CA HIS A 157 -22.12 -8.47 -1.96
C HIS A 157 -22.47 -7.02 -2.30
#